data_AF-A0A165DLW9-F1
#
_entry.id   AF-A0A165DLW9-F1
#
_cell.length_a   1.000
_cell.length_b   1.000
_cell.length_c   1.000
_cell.angle_alpha   90.00
_cell.angle_beta   90.00
_cell.angle_gamma   90.00
#
_symmetry.space_group_name_H-M   'P 1'
#
loop_
_entity.id
_entity.type
_entity.pdbx_description
1 polymer ?
#
loop_
_entity_poly.entity_id
_entity_poly.type
_entity_poly.pdbx_seq_one_letter_code
_entity_poly.pdbx_strand_id
1 'polypeptide(L)'
;MSQTVTTLLLKDVRFDCLDVLRDLRAVTYACLTGDYDKVDDTPFYDSLCDAADPMWPRLRHLELWGIESTVNSVDRDGLLNVVRARNGQRDSETGDGNALPPPLEKLEIDDQSAPGWVAMQVKEIMGDKCIIHIRE
;
A
#
# COMPACT_ATOMS: atom_id res chain seq x y z
N MET A 1 -0.83 -11.11 -28.41
CA MET A 1 0.10 -10.19 -27.72
C MET A 1 -0.44 -9.99 -26.32
N SER A 2 0.26 -10.38 -25.26
CA SER A 2 -0.16 -10.05 -23.90
C SER A 2 0.39 -8.68 -23.53
N GLN A 3 -0.47 -7.77 -23.09
CA GLN A 3 -0.04 -6.50 -22.52
C GLN A 3 0.22 -6.68 -21.02
N THR A 4 1.34 -6.16 -20.54
CA THR A 4 1.71 -6.20 -19.12
C THR A 4 1.47 -4.82 -18.52
N VAL A 5 0.60 -4.74 -17.51
CA VAL A 5 0.35 -3.50 -16.79
C VAL A 5 1.35 -3.38 -15.64
N THR A 6 2.27 -2.41 -15.73
CA THR A 6 3.28 -2.12 -14.69
C THR A 6 2.92 -0.90 -13.85
N THR A 7 2.07 -0.03 -14.40
CA THR A 7 1.68 1.25 -13.82
C THR A 7 0.17 1.29 -13.73
N LEU A 8 -0.32 1.53 -12.52
CA LEU A 8 -1.75 1.61 -12.24
C LEU A 8 -2.07 3.01 -11.70
N LEU A 9 -2.96 3.72 -12.38
CA LEU A 9 -3.46 5.03 -11.96
C LEU A 9 -4.96 4.88 -11.78
N LEU A 10 -5.45 4.99 -10.55
CA LEU A 10 -6.87 4.92 -10.25
C LEU A 10 -7.31 6.19 -9.56
N LYS A 11 -8.39 6.77 -10.06
CA LYS A 11 -9.08 7.92 -9.47
C LYS A 11 -10.42 7.48 -8.95
N ASP A 12 -10.90 8.17 -7.92
CA ASP A 12 -12.18 7.89 -7.26
C ASP A 12 -12.27 6.42 -6.83
N VAL A 13 -11.18 5.94 -6.22
CA VAL A 13 -11.00 4.52 -5.91
C VAL A 13 -12.06 4.04 -4.94
N ARG A 14 -12.76 2.99 -5.35
CA ARG A 14 -13.55 2.12 -4.49
C ARG A 14 -12.86 0.77 -4.40
N PHE A 15 -12.72 0.25 -3.18
CA PHE A 15 -12.11 -1.05 -2.93
C PHE A 15 -13.09 -2.22 -3.07
N ASP A 16 -14.20 -2.00 -3.78
CA ASP A 16 -15.19 -3.02 -4.12
C ASP A 16 -14.75 -3.91 -5.29
N CYS A 17 -13.78 -3.47 -6.09
CA CYS A 17 -13.27 -4.19 -7.27
C CYS A 17 -11.91 -4.87 -7.05
N LEU A 18 -11.55 -5.23 -5.81
CA LEU A 18 -10.23 -5.78 -5.47
C LEU A 18 -9.87 -7.05 -6.24
N ASP A 19 -10.85 -7.90 -6.57
CA ASP A 19 -10.62 -9.12 -7.35
C ASP A 19 -9.99 -8.82 -8.72
N VAL A 20 -10.46 -7.77 -9.39
CA VAL A 20 -9.91 -7.35 -10.70
C VAL A 20 -8.51 -6.77 -10.53
N LEU A 21 -8.26 -6.06 -9.43
CA LEU A 21 -6.95 -5.48 -9.15
C LEU A 21 -5.91 -6.55 -8.81
N ARG A 22 -6.33 -7.67 -8.22
CA ARG A 22 -5.46 -8.81 -7.88
C ARG A 22 -4.84 -9.49 -9.09
N ASP A 23 -5.52 -9.47 -10.22
CA ASP A 23 -5.00 -10.05 -11.47
C ASP A 23 -3.86 -9.22 -12.09
N LEU A 24 -3.67 -7.96 -11.65
CA LEU A 24 -2.62 -7.06 -12.13
C LEU A 24 -1.26 -7.33 -11.45
N ARG A 25 -0.78 -8.56 -11.53
CA ARG A 25 0.40 -9.07 -10.80
C ARG A 25 1.72 -8.41 -11.17
N ALA A 26 1.76 -7.74 -12.32
CA ALA A 26 2.96 -7.06 -12.83
C ALA A 26 3.08 -5.60 -12.38
N VAL A 27 2.12 -5.09 -11.61
CA VAL A 27 2.14 -3.71 -11.10
C VAL A 27 3.38 -3.49 -10.23
N THR A 28 4.18 -2.49 -10.62
CA THR A 28 5.36 -2.01 -9.90
C THR A 28 5.13 -0.63 -9.29
N TYR A 29 4.21 0.14 -9.88
CA TYR A 29 3.81 1.48 -9.44
C TYR A 29 2.29 1.57 -9.38
N ALA A 30 1.74 2.04 -8.26
CA ALA A 30 0.33 2.33 -8.11
C ALA A 30 0.11 3.72 -7.51
N CYS A 31 -0.74 4.53 -8.13
CA CYS A 31 -1.20 5.81 -7.62
C CYS A 31 -2.72 5.75 -7.50
N LEU A 32 -3.22 5.90 -6.27
CA LEU A 32 -4.62 5.78 -5.91
C LEU A 32 -5.10 7.11 -5.37
N THR A 33 -6.17 7.63 -5.95
CA THR A 33 -6.84 8.83 -5.46
C THR A 33 -8.25 8.48 -5.01
N GLY A 34 -8.58 8.80 -3.76
CA GLY A 34 -9.93 8.69 -3.23
C GLY A 34 -10.82 9.83 -3.69
N ASP A 35 -12.13 9.63 -3.61
CA ASP A 35 -13.11 10.70 -3.70
C ASP A 35 -13.39 11.27 -2.29
N TYR A 36 -14.39 12.14 -2.18
CA TYR A 36 -14.83 12.69 -0.88
C TYR A 36 -15.58 11.67 -0.01
N ASP A 37 -15.91 10.49 -0.54
CA ASP A 37 -16.63 9.46 0.19
C ASP A 37 -15.65 8.57 0.95
N LYS A 38 -16.01 8.27 2.19
CA LYS A 38 -15.21 7.38 3.03
C LYS A 38 -15.31 5.94 2.51
N VAL A 39 -14.19 5.23 2.48
CA VAL A 39 -14.11 3.82 2.06
C VAL A 39 -13.58 2.93 3.18
N ASP A 40 -13.99 1.66 3.21
CA ASP A 40 -13.30 0.66 4.04
C ASP A 40 -12.04 0.20 3.28
N ASP A 41 -10.88 0.68 3.73
CA ASP A 41 -9.57 0.38 3.16
C ASP A 41 -8.92 -0.89 3.73
N THR A 42 -9.57 -1.57 4.70
CA THR A 42 -9.06 -2.80 5.31
C THR A 42 -8.80 -3.91 4.30
N PRO A 43 -9.77 -4.27 3.42
CA PRO A 43 -9.56 -5.37 2.48
C PRO A 43 -8.44 -5.12 1.47
N PHE A 44 -8.20 -3.84 1.14
CA PHE A 44 -7.13 -3.42 0.25
C PHE A 44 -5.76 -3.66 0.88
N TYR A 45 -5.56 -3.22 2.12
CA TYR A 45 -4.29 -3.41 2.82
C TYR A 45 -4.04 -4.89 3.15
N ASP A 46 -5.06 -5.64 3.56
CA ASP A 46 -4.96 -7.08 3.79
C ASP A 46 -4.48 -7.81 2.53
N SER A 47 -5.05 -7.46 1.37
CA SER A 47 -4.66 -8.04 0.09
C SER A 47 -3.22 -7.70 -0.30
N LEU A 48 -2.71 -6.51 0.05
CA LEU A 48 -1.31 -6.13 -0.20
C LEU A 48 -0.31 -6.83 0.75
N CYS A 49 -0.78 -7.19 1.95
CA CYS A 49 -0.03 -7.81 3.04
C CYS A 49 -0.06 -9.35 3.02
N ASP A 50 -0.92 -9.98 2.22
CA ASP A 50 -1.04 -11.44 2.18
C ASP A 50 0.34 -12.08 1.96
N ALA A 51 0.78 -12.86 2.96
CA ALA A 51 2.11 -13.46 2.97
C ALA A 51 2.26 -14.61 1.97
N ALA A 52 1.15 -15.26 1.61
CA ALA A 52 1.12 -16.36 0.66
C ALA A 52 0.89 -15.84 -0.77
N ASP A 53 0.02 -14.85 -0.92
CA ASP A 53 -0.41 -14.35 -2.23
C ASP A 53 -0.68 -12.83 -2.28
N PRO A 54 0.35 -11.98 -2.16
CA PRO A 54 0.17 -10.54 -2.12
C PRO A 54 -0.36 -10.02 -3.47
N MET A 55 -1.38 -9.18 -3.43
CA MET A 55 -2.09 -8.65 -4.61
C MET A 55 -1.15 -8.14 -5.69
N TRP A 56 -0.21 -7.27 -5.31
CA TRP A 56 0.84 -6.75 -6.19
C TRP A 56 2.22 -7.15 -5.69
N PRO A 57 2.70 -8.36 -6.05
CA PRO A 57 3.94 -8.92 -5.52
C PRO A 57 5.18 -8.19 -6.04
N ARG A 58 5.04 -7.34 -7.06
CA ARG A 58 6.14 -6.55 -7.65
C ARG A 58 6.08 -5.07 -7.32
N LEU A 59 5.09 -4.64 -6.54
CA LEU A 59 4.90 -3.24 -6.18
C LEU A 59 6.12 -2.71 -5.43
N ARG A 60 6.67 -1.61 -5.93
CA ARG A 60 7.82 -0.90 -5.35
C ARG A 60 7.44 0.53 -4.97
N HIS A 61 6.55 1.17 -5.72
CA HIS A 61 6.12 2.55 -5.49
C HIS A 61 4.61 2.61 -5.28
N LEU A 62 4.18 3.23 -4.19
CA LEU A 62 2.77 3.42 -3.85
C LEU A 62 2.51 4.89 -3.55
N GLU A 63 1.45 5.44 -4.11
CA GLU A 63 0.97 6.78 -3.79
C GLU A 63 -0.51 6.72 -3.41
N LEU A 64 -0.86 7.38 -2.30
CA LEU A 64 -2.23 7.45 -1.78
C LEU A 64 -2.61 8.92 -1.56
N TRP A 65 -3.73 9.32 -2.17
CA TRP A 65 -4.18 10.71 -2.17
C TRP A 65 -5.66 10.78 -1.85
N GLY A 66 -6.05 11.54 -0.83
CA GLY A 66 -7.44 11.78 -0.45
C GLY A 66 -8.20 10.52 -0.07
N ILE A 67 -7.52 9.45 0.36
CA ILE A 67 -8.18 8.23 0.80
C ILE A 67 -8.71 8.45 2.22
N GLU A 68 -9.99 8.75 2.38
CA GLU A 68 -10.60 8.81 3.72
C GLU A 68 -11.18 7.46 4.10
N SER A 69 -10.81 6.92 5.27
CA SER A 69 -11.31 5.63 5.72
C SER A 69 -12.57 5.76 6.57
N THR A 70 -13.50 4.79 6.44
CA THR A 70 -14.60 4.60 7.38
C THR A 70 -14.16 3.98 8.70
N VAL A 71 -12.97 3.38 8.73
CA VAL A 71 -12.41 2.70 9.91
C VAL A 71 -11.92 3.73 10.93
N ASN A 72 -12.09 3.41 12.21
CA ASN A 72 -11.62 4.27 13.29
C ASN A 72 -10.11 4.50 13.19
N SER A 73 -9.66 5.72 13.49
CA SER A 73 -8.25 6.10 13.37
C SER A 73 -7.29 5.27 14.22
N VAL A 74 -7.78 4.64 15.29
CA VAL A 74 -7.00 3.73 16.16
C VAL A 74 -6.69 2.41 15.46
N ASP A 75 -7.61 1.92 14.62
CA ASP A 75 -7.53 0.62 13.96
C ASP A 75 -7.02 0.74 12.51
N ARG A 76 -6.77 1.96 12.03
CA ARG A 76 -6.35 2.25 10.66
C ARG A 76 -4.85 2.02 10.45
N ASP A 77 -4.36 0.85 10.81
CA ASP A 77 -2.95 0.48 10.79
C ASP A 77 -2.53 -0.28 9.51
N GLY A 78 -3.46 -0.54 8.60
CA GLY A 78 -3.24 -1.35 7.40
C GLY A 78 -2.04 -0.90 6.55
N LEU A 79 -1.86 0.41 6.34
CA LEU A 79 -0.68 0.94 5.63
C LEU A 79 0.63 0.61 6.36
N LEU A 80 0.64 0.73 7.69
CA LEU A 80 1.81 0.36 8.51
C LEU A 80 2.10 -1.14 8.42
N ASN A 81 1.07 -1.97 8.38
CA ASN A 81 1.21 -3.41 8.20
C ASN A 81 1.83 -3.76 6.83
N VAL A 82 1.43 -3.07 5.75
CA VAL A 82 2.06 -3.24 4.41
C VAL A 82 3.54 -2.90 4.46
N VAL A 83 3.87 -1.76 5.08
CA VAL A 83 5.26 -1.28 5.19
C VAL A 83 6.08 -2.24 6.05
N ARG A 84 5.56 -2.74 7.17
CA ARG A 84 6.25 -3.74 8.00
C ARG A 84 6.47 -5.05 7.26
N ALA A 85 5.48 -5.55 6.53
CA ALA A 85 5.58 -6.80 5.77
C ALA A 85 6.65 -6.73 4.67
N ARG A 86 6.87 -5.55 4.05
CA ARG A 86 7.79 -5.40 2.91
C ARG A 86 9.16 -4.82 3.27
N ASN A 87 9.20 -3.92 4.25
CA ASN A 87 10.36 -3.11 4.62
C ASN A 87 10.84 -3.32 6.06
N GLY A 88 10.12 -4.11 6.87
CA GLY A 88 10.57 -4.51 8.21
C GLY A 88 11.91 -5.24 8.17
N GLN A 89 12.59 -5.32 9.32
CA GLN A 89 13.88 -6.01 9.45
C GLN A 89 13.78 -7.42 8.87
N ARG A 90 14.44 -7.63 7.74
CA ARG A 90 14.68 -8.94 7.15
C ARG A 90 15.74 -9.62 7.99
N ASP A 91 15.34 -10.18 9.12
CA ASP A 91 16.19 -11.11 9.84
C ASP A 91 16.43 -12.29 8.88
N SER A 92 17.62 -12.30 8.31
CA SER A 92 18.05 -13.26 7.32
C SER A 92 18.17 -14.60 8.02
N GLU A 93 17.17 -15.50 7.98
CA GLU A 93 17.42 -16.94 8.28
C GLU A 93 16.32 -17.98 8.04
N THR A 94 15.11 -17.70 7.55
CA THR A 94 14.15 -18.79 7.25
C THR A 94 14.17 -19.18 5.78
N GLY A 95 14.94 -20.23 5.49
CA GLY A 95 15.03 -20.93 4.21
C GLY A 95 13.79 -21.75 3.87
N ASP A 96 12.63 -21.10 3.79
CA ASP A 96 11.45 -21.65 3.13
C ASP A 96 11.20 -20.90 1.82
N GLY A 97 11.06 -21.64 0.73
CA GLY A 97 11.16 -21.19 -0.67
C GLY A 97 10.10 -20.22 -1.19
N ASN A 98 9.45 -19.42 -0.33
CA ASN A 98 8.62 -18.30 -0.76
C ASN A 98 9.46 -17.02 -0.76
N ALA A 99 9.90 -16.61 -1.95
CA ALA A 99 10.58 -15.33 -2.13
C ALA A 99 9.65 -14.18 -1.67
N LEU A 100 9.98 -13.57 -0.52
CA LEU A 100 9.26 -12.41 0.00
C LEU A 100 9.19 -11.30 -1.06
N PRO A 101 8.07 -10.53 -1.11
CA PRO A 101 7.96 -9.39 -2.01
C PRO A 101 9.15 -8.42 -1.88
N PRO A 102 9.54 -7.72 -2.95
CA PRO A 102 10.56 -6.70 -2.87
C PRO A 102 10.11 -5.59 -1.91
N PRO A 103 11.06 -4.89 -1.26
CA PRO A 103 10.73 -3.78 -0.39
C PRO A 103 10.11 -2.63 -1.20
N LEU A 104 9.27 -1.83 -0.57
CA LEU A 104 8.85 -0.56 -1.14
C LEU A 104 10.04 0.40 -1.22
N GLU A 105 10.25 0.95 -2.40
CA GLU A 105 11.30 1.93 -2.68
C GLU A 105 10.80 3.36 -2.54
N LYS A 106 9.49 3.58 -2.66
CA LYS A 106 8.85 4.89 -2.50
C LYS A 106 7.43 4.74 -1.98
N LEU A 107 7.05 5.60 -1.04
CA LEU A 107 5.69 5.76 -0.57
C LEU A 107 5.37 7.25 -0.48
N GLU A 108 4.28 7.68 -1.10
CA GLU A 108 3.75 9.03 -0.95
C GLU A 108 2.33 8.98 -0.41
N ILE A 109 2.07 9.78 0.61
CA ILE A 109 0.75 9.88 1.23
C ILE A 109 0.44 11.33 1.56
N ASP A 110 -0.84 11.69 1.53
CA ASP A 110 -1.31 12.91 2.19
C ASP A 110 -1.81 12.66 3.61
N ASP A 111 -2.08 13.74 4.32
CA ASP A 111 -2.57 13.76 5.71
C ASP A 111 -3.99 13.20 5.88
N GLN A 112 -4.72 12.97 4.78
CA GLN A 112 -6.02 12.29 4.77
C GLN A 112 -5.87 10.77 4.64
N SER A 113 -4.88 10.32 3.85
CA SER A 113 -4.68 8.92 3.49
C SER A 113 -4.11 8.02 4.59
N ALA A 114 -3.60 8.60 5.67
CA ALA A 114 -3.22 7.87 6.87
C ALA A 114 -3.35 8.74 8.13
N PRO A 115 -3.72 8.16 9.30
CA PRO A 115 -3.62 8.87 10.56
C PRO A 115 -2.18 9.33 10.84
N GLY A 116 -2.01 10.47 11.49
CA GLY A 116 -0.67 11.02 11.76
C GLY A 116 0.27 10.05 12.49
N TRP A 117 -0.26 9.23 13.40
CA TRP A 117 0.54 8.22 14.12
C TRP A 117 1.06 7.11 13.19
N VAL A 118 0.28 6.72 12.18
CA VAL A 118 0.68 5.75 11.14
C VAL A 118 1.73 6.36 10.24
N ALA A 119 1.48 7.57 9.76
CA ALA A 119 2.40 8.29 8.89
C ALA A 119 3.78 8.45 9.54
N MET A 120 3.83 8.77 10.84
CA MET A 120 5.08 8.85 11.61
C MET A 120 5.82 7.51 11.68
N GLN A 121 5.13 6.41 12.03
CA GLN A 121 5.78 5.08 12.12
C GLN A 121 6.24 4.58 10.75
N VAL A 122 5.45 4.82 9.71
CA VAL A 122 5.83 4.52 8.33
C VAL A 122 7.08 5.28 7.92
N LYS A 123 7.16 6.58 8.27
CA LYS A 123 8.33 7.43 8.01
C LYS A 123 9.56 6.94 8.77
N GLU A 124 9.41 6.44 9.99
CA GLU A 124 10.49 5.83 10.77
C GLU A 124 11.07 4.58 10.09
N ILE A 125 10.22 3.71 9.55
CA ILE A 125 10.65 2.48 8.85
C ILE A 125 11.27 2.80 7.48
N MET A 126 10.68 3.71 6.72
CA MET A 126 11.07 3.96 5.33
C MET A 126 12.12 5.06 5.15
N GLY A 127 12.32 5.93 6.15
CA GLY A 127 13.23 7.08 6.07
C GLY A 127 12.86 8.03 4.92
N ASP A 128 13.83 8.44 4.12
CA ASP A 128 13.64 9.38 3.00
C ASP A 128 12.76 8.84 1.86
N LYS A 129 12.45 7.54 1.86
CA LYS A 129 11.59 6.89 0.87
C LYS A 129 10.09 7.16 1.09
N CYS A 130 9.71 7.64 2.28
CA CYS A 130 8.34 8.05 2.59
C CYS A 130 8.22 9.58 2.52
N ILE A 131 7.28 10.09 1.72
CA ILE A 131 6.96 11.52 1.61
C ILE A 131 5.53 11.72 2.11
N ILE A 132 5.37 12.63 3.07
CA ILE A 132 4.07 13.00 3.62
C ILE A 132 3.76 14.41 3.15
N HIS A 133 2.63 14.57 2.48
CA HIS A 133 2.16 15.84 1.96
C HIS A 133 1.06 16.38 2.88
N ILE A 134 1.21 17.62 3.32
CA ILE A 134 0.18 18.31 4.10
C ILE A 134 -0.60 19.17 3.11
N ARG A 135 -1.91 18.93 2.97
CA ARG A 135 -2.76 19.79 2.15
C ARG A 135 -3.05 21.07 2.94
N GLU A 136 -2.73 22.23 2.34
CA GLU A 136 -3.07 23.56 2.84
C GLU A 136 -4.56 23.88 2.68
#